data_AF-A0A3M1S3C9-F1
#
_entry.id   AF-A0A3M1S3C9-F1
#
_cell.length_a   1.000
_cell.length_b   1.000
_cell.length_c   1.000
_cell.angle_alpha   90.00
_cell.angle_beta   90.00
_cell.angle_gamma   90.00
#
_symmetry.space_group_name_H-M   'P 1'
#
loop_
_entity.id
_entity.type
_entity.pdbx_description
1 polymer ?
#
loop_
_entity_poly.entity_id
_entity_poly.type
_entity_poly.pdbx_seq_one_letter_code
_entity_poly.pdbx_strand_id
1 'polypeptide(L)'
;MRYGIYQYISFTNFIFVINFSVMKKILQKTVLYIVRFIGLLPSTLVYYLFSFFAYITFIVDKKHRIRAMENIRSAFRNEMSEKEIKKSAYESFRNMFLTFVEMCRIPRIKKKNLHKFIRFENLEYFEEAYKRGKGVLFCTGHFGSWEIMPHCFALWHKPLHIVARPLDSDILDGIVSYFRTYSGNRIIKKKNALKSMVKILKSGEALGTLHDQNVKRREGIFVDFFGKEACTSFAPAIIAIRTEAAIIPIYTVREGKNKFVMKLEKPIIPNTDNNRDDEIFKITQALTKSLEAIIRKYPGQWFWVHRRWKTKPKKNETEKERRMRKIRRHINAEKRQS
;
A
#
# COMPACT_ATOMS: atom_id res chain seq x y z
N MET A 1 54.56 -17.71 18.31
CA MET A 1 55.06 -17.11 17.04
C MET A 1 54.43 -17.88 15.89
N ARG A 2 54.02 -17.35 14.74
CA ARG A 2 53.67 -16.01 14.21
C ARG A 2 52.93 -16.32 12.89
N TYR A 3 51.77 -15.71 12.70
CA TYR A 3 51.09 -15.25 11.47
C TYR A 3 51.37 -15.84 10.06
N GLY A 4 50.28 -16.03 9.30
CA GLY A 4 50.17 -16.00 7.81
C GLY A 4 49.62 -17.30 7.22
N ILE A 5 48.64 -17.38 6.31
CA ILE A 5 48.11 -16.47 5.30
C ILE A 5 46.65 -16.90 5.00
N TYR A 6 45.66 -16.15 5.49
CA TYR A 6 44.32 -16.09 4.90
C TYR A 6 44.34 -14.95 3.88
N GLN A 7 44.82 -15.19 2.67
CA GLN A 7 44.89 -14.10 1.67
C GLN A 7 44.89 -14.59 0.22
N TYR A 8 43.93 -15.44 -0.14
CA TYR A 8 43.60 -15.71 -1.55
C TYR A 8 42.07 -15.72 -1.73
N ILE A 9 41.40 -14.64 -1.31
CA ILE A 9 40.14 -14.27 -1.94
C ILE A 9 40.55 -13.72 -3.31
N SER A 10 40.37 -14.53 -4.35
CA SER A 10 40.98 -14.29 -5.66
C SER A 10 40.64 -12.91 -6.22
N PHE A 11 41.65 -12.26 -6.79
CA PHE A 11 41.56 -10.97 -7.48
C PHE A 11 40.43 -10.94 -8.55
N THR A 12 40.10 -12.09 -9.13
CA THR A 12 38.96 -12.30 -10.05
C THR A 12 37.60 -12.12 -9.38
N ASN A 13 37.40 -12.62 -8.16
CA ASN A 13 36.17 -12.36 -7.40
C ASN A 13 36.06 -10.88 -7.00
N PHE A 14 37.19 -10.23 -6.70
CA PHE A 14 37.22 -8.81 -6.39
C PHE A 14 36.88 -7.92 -7.59
N ILE A 15 37.47 -8.19 -8.76
CA ILE A 15 37.15 -7.51 -10.03
C ILE A 15 35.69 -7.77 -10.44
N PHE A 16 35.20 -9.01 -10.32
CA PHE A 16 33.81 -9.35 -10.63
C PHE A 16 32.82 -8.63 -9.72
N VAL A 17 33.09 -8.56 -8.41
CA VAL A 17 32.25 -7.83 -7.44
C VAL A 17 32.30 -6.32 -7.69
N ILE A 18 33.46 -5.75 -8.03
CA ILE A 18 33.59 -4.34 -8.41
C ILE A 18 32.81 -4.06 -9.70
N ASN A 19 32.98 -4.88 -10.74
CA ASN A 19 32.26 -4.74 -12.00
C ASN A 19 30.75 -4.88 -11.81
N PHE A 20 30.31 -5.81 -10.97
CA PHE A 20 28.89 -5.98 -10.64
C PHE A 20 28.33 -4.78 -9.87
N SER A 21 29.07 -4.26 -8.89
CA SER A 21 28.69 -3.07 -8.11
C SER A 21 28.64 -1.79 -8.96
N VAL A 22 29.64 -1.59 -9.83
CA VAL A 22 29.70 -0.47 -10.77
C VAL A 22 28.57 -0.56 -11.79
N MET A 23 28.34 -1.74 -12.39
CA MET A 23 27.26 -1.97 -13.33
C MET A 23 25.88 -1.75 -12.68
N LYS A 24 25.69 -2.17 -11.42
CA LYS A 24 24.46 -1.88 -10.65
C LYS A 24 24.26 -0.38 -10.44
N LYS A 25 25.32 0.37 -10.11
CA LYS A 25 25.27 1.85 -9.98
C LYS A 25 24.95 2.53 -11.31
N ILE A 26 25.55 2.09 -12.41
CA ILE A 26 25.27 2.61 -13.76
C ILE A 26 23.80 2.36 -14.10
N LEU A 27 23.33 1.12 -13.93
CA LEU A 27 21.94 0.76 -14.18
C LEU A 27 20.96 1.59 -13.34
N GLN A 28 21.23 1.78 -12.05
CA GLN A 28 20.43 2.66 -11.18
C GLN A 28 20.37 4.10 -11.68
N LYS A 29 21.52 4.69 -12.08
CA LYS A 29 21.56 6.04 -12.65
C LYS A 29 20.79 6.12 -13.97
N THR A 30 20.97 5.15 -14.86
CA THR A 30 20.25 5.07 -16.14
C THR A 30 18.75 5.02 -15.92
N VAL A 31 18.27 4.16 -15.02
CA VAL A 31 16.83 4.09 -14.72
C VAL A 31 16.33 5.41 -14.10
N LEU A 32 17.11 6.05 -13.23
CA LEU A 32 16.75 7.35 -12.67
C LEU A 32 16.66 8.44 -13.76
N TYR A 33 17.55 8.44 -14.75
CA TYR A 33 17.47 9.35 -15.89
C TYR A 33 16.23 9.10 -16.75
N ILE A 34 15.90 7.82 -17.03
CA ILE A 34 14.68 7.45 -17.74
C ILE A 34 13.44 7.94 -17.00
N VAL A 35 13.38 7.69 -15.70
CA VAL A 35 12.29 8.12 -14.81
C VAL A 35 12.14 9.65 -14.81
N ARG A 36 13.25 10.39 -14.73
CA ARG A 36 13.25 11.86 -14.82
C ARG A 36 12.77 12.34 -16.18
N PHE A 37 13.25 11.72 -17.26
CA PHE A 37 12.84 12.04 -18.63
C PHE A 37 11.32 11.85 -18.81
N ILE A 38 10.76 10.72 -18.36
CA ILE A 38 9.31 10.47 -18.35
C ILE A 38 8.55 11.57 -17.59
N GLY A 39 9.10 12.04 -16.46
CA GLY A 39 8.52 13.12 -15.68
C GLY A 39 8.45 14.46 -16.41
N LEU A 40 9.39 14.73 -17.33
CA LEU A 40 9.47 15.97 -18.11
C LEU A 40 8.53 16.00 -19.32
N LEU A 41 8.24 14.84 -19.91
CA LEU A 41 7.40 14.73 -21.10
C LEU A 41 5.99 15.34 -20.90
N PRO A 42 5.34 15.84 -21.98
CA PRO A 42 3.98 16.35 -21.94
C PRO A 42 2.99 15.37 -21.34
N SER A 43 2.07 15.87 -20.52
CA SER A 43 1.19 15.01 -19.71
C SER A 43 0.32 14.10 -20.56
N THR A 44 -0.21 14.65 -21.65
CA THR A 44 -1.02 13.95 -22.64
C THR A 44 -0.26 12.83 -23.33
N LEU A 45 0.97 13.08 -23.79
CA LEU A 45 1.77 12.10 -24.52
C LEU A 45 2.06 10.86 -23.68
N VAL A 46 2.64 11.05 -22.49
CA VAL A 46 2.98 9.93 -21.59
C VAL A 46 1.73 9.16 -21.18
N TYR A 47 0.61 9.85 -20.98
CA TYR A 47 -0.64 9.21 -20.59
C TYR A 47 -1.14 8.26 -21.67
N TYR A 48 -1.10 8.65 -22.94
CA TYR A 48 -1.45 7.77 -24.05
C TYR A 48 -0.44 6.64 -24.23
N LEU A 49 0.86 6.96 -24.16
CA LEU A 49 1.93 5.96 -24.27
C LEU A 49 1.81 4.85 -23.22
N PHE A 50 1.62 5.21 -21.95
CA PHE A 50 1.49 4.23 -20.86
C PHE A 50 0.11 3.56 -20.84
N SER A 51 -0.94 4.21 -21.36
CA SER A 51 -2.21 3.52 -21.62
C SER A 51 -2.07 2.46 -22.72
N PHE A 52 -1.26 2.74 -23.76
CA PHE A 52 -0.94 1.77 -24.80
C PHE A 52 -0.15 0.58 -24.24
N PHE A 53 0.89 0.81 -23.43
CA PHE A 53 1.60 -0.29 -22.76
C PHE A 53 0.70 -1.10 -21.82
N ALA A 54 -0.23 -0.45 -21.13
CA ALA A 54 -1.24 -1.13 -20.33
C ALA A 54 -2.16 -2.01 -21.19
N TYR A 55 -2.58 -1.52 -22.37
CA TYR A 55 -3.38 -2.27 -23.32
C TYR A 55 -2.64 -3.51 -23.86
N ILE A 56 -1.39 -3.35 -24.29
CA ILE A 56 -0.55 -4.48 -24.72
C ILE A 56 -0.39 -5.51 -23.60
N THR A 57 -0.10 -5.04 -22.38
CA THR A 57 0.04 -5.92 -21.21
C THR A 57 -1.27 -6.63 -20.89
N PHE A 58 -2.41 -5.95 -20.99
CA PHE A 58 -3.73 -6.56 -20.80
C PHE A 58 -4.02 -7.66 -21.83
N ILE A 59 -3.56 -7.50 -23.09
CA ILE A 59 -3.70 -8.53 -24.12
C ILE A 59 -2.78 -9.72 -23.85
N VAL A 60 -1.50 -9.47 -23.59
CA VAL A 60 -0.44 -10.47 -23.49
C VAL A 60 -0.50 -11.23 -22.17
N ASP A 61 -0.71 -10.55 -21.04
CA ASP A 61 -0.78 -11.15 -19.70
C ASP A 61 -2.15 -11.77 -19.42
N LYS A 62 -2.47 -12.82 -20.18
CA LYS A 62 -3.75 -13.56 -20.09
C LYS A 62 -4.02 -14.03 -18.66
N LYS A 63 -3.00 -14.50 -17.95
CA LYS A 63 -3.09 -15.04 -16.58
C LYS A 63 -3.58 -13.99 -15.59
N HIS A 64 -3.02 -12.78 -15.61
CA HIS A 64 -3.45 -11.73 -14.69
C HIS A 64 -4.74 -11.07 -15.14
N ARG A 65 -4.98 -10.96 -16.46
CA ARG A 65 -6.27 -10.49 -17.00
C ARG A 65 -7.42 -11.36 -16.52
N ILE A 66 -7.33 -12.68 -16.73
CA ILE A 66 -8.38 -13.64 -16.33
C ILE A 66 -8.66 -13.52 -14.85
N ARG A 67 -7.60 -13.50 -14.02
CA ARG A 67 -7.76 -13.35 -12.56
C ARG A 67 -8.43 -12.03 -12.17
N ALA A 68 -8.06 -10.92 -12.79
CA ALA A 68 -8.69 -9.64 -12.51
C ALA A 68 -10.19 -9.70 -12.84
N MET A 69 -10.55 -10.25 -14.00
CA MET A 69 -11.95 -10.44 -14.40
C MET A 69 -12.70 -11.38 -13.45
N GLU A 70 -12.11 -12.51 -13.02
CA GLU A 70 -12.71 -13.43 -12.05
C GLU A 70 -12.93 -12.78 -10.68
N ASN A 71 -11.96 -12.00 -10.20
CA ASN A 71 -12.08 -11.28 -8.95
C ASN A 71 -13.21 -10.24 -9.03
N ILE A 72 -13.28 -9.46 -10.11
CA ILE A 72 -14.36 -8.46 -10.32
C ILE A 72 -15.70 -9.17 -10.44
N ARG A 73 -15.82 -10.19 -11.30
CA ARG A 73 -17.04 -10.98 -11.46
C ARG A 73 -17.52 -11.55 -10.13
N SER A 74 -16.60 -12.06 -9.31
CA SER A 74 -16.98 -12.59 -8.01
C SER A 74 -17.33 -11.51 -6.98
N ALA A 75 -16.75 -10.32 -7.09
CA ALA A 75 -16.99 -9.21 -6.17
C ALA A 75 -18.33 -8.52 -6.45
N PHE A 76 -18.61 -8.26 -7.72
CA PHE A 76 -19.83 -7.60 -8.19
C PHE A 76 -20.94 -8.59 -8.57
N ARG A 77 -20.66 -9.89 -8.59
CA ARG A 77 -21.64 -10.95 -8.90
C ARG A 77 -22.38 -10.63 -10.21
N ASN A 78 -23.67 -10.34 -10.13
CA ASN A 78 -24.53 -10.01 -11.28
C ASN A 78 -24.77 -8.49 -11.44
N GLU A 79 -24.08 -7.65 -10.67
CA GLU A 79 -24.19 -6.18 -10.73
C GLU A 79 -23.48 -5.57 -11.96
N MET A 80 -22.64 -6.35 -12.66
CA MET A 80 -21.87 -5.89 -13.82
C MET A 80 -21.96 -6.88 -14.98
N SER A 81 -22.13 -6.36 -16.19
CA SER A 81 -22.01 -7.13 -17.43
C SER A 81 -20.56 -7.55 -17.71
N GLU A 82 -20.36 -8.57 -18.54
CA GLU A 82 -19.02 -9.00 -18.98
C GLU A 82 -18.21 -7.86 -19.66
N LYS A 83 -18.89 -6.95 -20.35
CA LYS A 83 -18.27 -5.76 -20.95
C LYS A 83 -17.73 -4.82 -19.89
N GLU A 84 -18.50 -4.56 -18.83
CA GLU A 84 -18.09 -3.70 -17.71
C GLU A 84 -16.98 -4.35 -16.86
N ILE A 85 -17.05 -5.67 -16.67
CA ILE A 85 -16.01 -6.45 -16.00
C ILE A 85 -14.70 -6.34 -16.79
N LYS A 86 -14.72 -6.58 -18.10
CA LYS A 86 -13.53 -6.46 -18.96
C LYS A 86 -12.99 -5.04 -18.98
N LYS A 87 -13.87 -4.03 -19.05
CA LYS A 87 -13.48 -2.61 -18.99
C LYS A 87 -12.79 -2.28 -17.66
N SER A 88 -13.36 -2.70 -16.54
CA SER A 88 -12.80 -2.46 -15.20
C SER A 88 -11.49 -3.22 -14.98
N ALA A 89 -11.37 -4.44 -15.51
CA ALA A 89 -10.12 -5.18 -15.50
C ALA A 89 -9.03 -4.45 -16.32
N TYR A 90 -9.36 -3.92 -17.50
CA TYR A 90 -8.42 -3.13 -18.28
C TYR A 90 -8.02 -1.84 -17.55
N GLU A 91 -8.98 -1.11 -16.99
CA GLU A 91 -8.70 0.11 -16.21
C GLU A 91 -7.81 -0.20 -15.00
N SER A 92 -7.96 -1.37 -14.38
CA SER A 92 -7.08 -1.84 -13.29
C SER A 92 -5.64 -1.98 -13.73
N PHE A 93 -5.41 -2.53 -14.93
CA PHE A 93 -4.07 -2.61 -15.52
C PHE A 93 -3.54 -1.21 -15.79
N ARG A 94 -4.32 -0.40 -16.49
CA ARG A 94 -3.98 0.98 -16.81
C ARG A 94 -3.64 1.81 -15.56
N ASN A 95 -4.39 1.63 -14.48
CA ASN A 95 -4.15 2.26 -13.19
C ASN A 95 -2.73 1.99 -12.67
N MET A 96 -2.19 0.77 -12.82
CA MET A 96 -0.82 0.46 -12.41
C MET A 96 0.23 1.26 -13.21
N PHE A 97 0.06 1.32 -14.54
CA PHE A 97 0.96 2.07 -15.41
C PHE A 97 0.88 3.57 -15.13
N LEU A 98 -0.32 4.08 -14.90
CA LEU A 98 -0.53 5.49 -14.56
C LEU A 98 0.06 5.83 -13.18
N THR A 99 -0.05 4.96 -12.18
CA THR A 99 0.63 5.16 -10.88
C THR A 99 2.14 5.32 -11.06
N PHE A 100 2.78 4.51 -11.91
CA PHE A 100 4.21 4.68 -12.23
C PHE A 100 4.52 6.03 -12.90
N VAL A 101 3.71 6.43 -13.88
CA VAL A 101 3.84 7.75 -14.54
C VAL A 101 3.73 8.89 -13.52
N GLU A 102 2.83 8.76 -12.57
CA GLU A 102 2.56 9.77 -11.54
C GLU A 102 3.71 9.86 -10.54
N MET A 103 4.32 8.74 -10.18
CA MET A 103 5.57 8.73 -9.40
C MET A 103 6.67 9.50 -10.13
N CYS A 104 6.85 9.28 -11.43
CA CYS A 104 7.83 10.02 -12.23
C CYS A 104 7.59 11.54 -12.22
N ARG A 105 6.36 11.99 -11.91
CA ARG A 105 5.96 13.40 -11.84
C ARG A 105 6.02 14.01 -10.45
N ILE A 106 6.29 13.23 -9.40
CA ILE A 106 6.46 13.73 -8.02
C ILE A 106 7.34 15.00 -7.95
N PRO A 107 8.50 15.09 -8.64
CA PRO A 107 9.34 16.28 -8.60
C PRO A 107 8.66 17.58 -9.08
N ARG A 108 7.62 17.48 -9.92
CA ARG A 108 6.86 18.64 -10.46
C ARG A 108 5.78 19.14 -9.50
N ILE A 109 5.37 18.31 -8.54
CA ILE A 109 4.36 18.64 -7.55
C ILE A 109 5.09 19.22 -6.34
N LYS A 110 4.86 20.51 -6.07
CA LYS A 110 5.46 21.30 -5.01
C LYS A 110 4.35 21.95 -4.19
N LYS A 111 4.66 22.41 -2.98
CA LYS A 111 3.68 23.10 -2.12
C LYS A 111 2.95 24.25 -2.85
N LYS A 112 3.68 25.08 -3.60
CA LYS A 112 3.13 26.23 -4.35
C LYS A 112 2.13 25.88 -5.46
N ASN A 113 2.15 24.66 -6.00
CA ASN A 113 1.28 24.25 -7.11
C ASN A 113 0.42 23.03 -6.77
N LEU A 114 0.39 22.60 -5.51
CA LEU A 114 -0.31 21.39 -5.06
C LEU A 114 -1.80 21.39 -5.45
N HIS A 115 -2.48 22.52 -5.28
CA HIS A 115 -3.89 22.72 -5.64
C HIS A 115 -4.21 22.45 -7.12
N LYS A 116 -3.21 22.51 -8.02
CA LYS A 116 -3.39 22.19 -9.44
C LYS A 116 -3.52 20.69 -9.69
N PHE A 117 -3.06 19.85 -8.77
CA PHE A 117 -3.00 18.41 -8.92
C PHE A 117 -4.00 17.68 -8.02
N ILE A 118 -4.19 18.15 -6.80
CA ILE A 118 -4.96 17.43 -5.80
C ILE A 118 -5.95 18.33 -5.06
N ARG A 119 -7.16 17.82 -4.90
CA ARG A 119 -8.18 18.33 -3.98
C ARG A 119 -8.28 17.38 -2.79
N PHE A 120 -8.47 17.92 -1.60
CA PHE A 120 -8.69 17.11 -0.40
C PHE A 120 -10.17 17.16 -0.04
N GLU A 121 -10.72 16.02 0.37
CA GLU A 121 -12.08 15.91 0.90
C GLU A 121 -12.01 15.38 2.34
N ASN A 122 -12.82 15.99 3.21
CA ASN A 122 -12.94 15.68 4.63
C ASN A 122 -11.63 15.81 5.43
N LEU A 123 -10.89 16.90 5.23
CA LEU A 123 -9.63 17.15 5.95
C LEU A 123 -9.84 17.31 7.46
N GLU A 124 -11.01 17.79 7.87
CA GLU A 124 -11.43 17.93 9.26
C GLU A 124 -11.28 16.62 10.05
N TYR A 125 -11.50 15.46 9.41
CA TYR A 125 -11.29 14.16 10.03
C TYR A 125 -9.85 13.91 10.46
N PHE A 126 -8.88 14.38 9.67
CA PHE A 126 -7.48 14.32 10.06
C PHE A 126 -7.18 15.33 11.17
N GLU A 127 -7.65 16.57 11.03
CA GLU A 127 -7.35 17.63 12.01
C GLU A 127 -7.89 17.29 13.41
N GLU A 128 -9.12 16.79 13.51
CA GLU A 128 -9.72 16.34 14.76
C GLU A 128 -8.97 15.14 15.36
N ALA A 129 -8.67 14.13 14.53
CA ALA A 129 -7.93 12.96 14.97
C ALA A 129 -6.51 13.30 15.44
N TYR A 130 -5.86 14.23 14.76
CA TYR A 130 -4.50 14.67 15.05
C TYR A 130 -4.44 15.52 16.33
N LYS A 131 -5.44 16.38 16.58
CA LYS A 131 -5.59 17.16 17.83
C LYS A 131 -5.68 16.29 19.09
N ARG A 132 -6.10 15.03 18.99
CA ARG A 132 -6.13 14.07 20.12
C ARG A 132 -4.74 13.73 20.66
N GLY A 133 -3.66 14.00 19.91
CA GLY A 133 -2.28 13.73 20.37
C GLY A 133 -1.90 12.25 20.49
N LYS A 134 -2.78 11.32 20.08
CA LYS A 134 -2.56 9.86 20.14
C LYS A 134 -1.97 9.27 18.85
N GLY A 135 -1.63 10.13 17.89
CA GLY A 135 -1.15 9.75 16.56
C GLY A 135 -2.29 9.34 15.60
N VAL A 136 -1.94 9.24 14.32
CA VAL A 136 -2.88 8.90 13.23
C VAL A 136 -2.32 7.78 12.37
N LEU A 137 -3.08 6.69 12.25
CA LEU A 137 -2.80 5.56 11.38
C LEU A 137 -3.62 5.67 10.09
N PHE A 138 -3.00 6.09 9.01
CA PHE A 138 -3.62 6.04 7.69
C PHE A 138 -3.63 4.62 7.13
N CYS A 139 -4.81 4.15 6.73
CA CYS A 139 -4.99 2.85 6.08
C CYS A 139 -5.52 3.04 4.66
N THR A 140 -4.79 2.54 3.67
CA THR A 140 -5.19 2.62 2.27
C THR A 140 -5.09 1.27 1.58
N GLY A 141 -5.42 1.22 0.30
CA GLY A 141 -5.20 0.06 -0.56
C GLY A 141 -4.34 0.42 -1.76
N HIS A 142 -4.00 -0.57 -2.59
CA HIS A 142 -3.44 -0.38 -3.93
C HIS A 142 -4.55 0.14 -4.85
N PHE A 143 -5.04 1.34 -4.54
CA PHE A 143 -6.21 1.96 -5.11
C PHE A 143 -5.84 3.37 -5.61
N GLY A 144 -6.29 3.69 -6.81
CA GLY A 144 -6.06 4.98 -7.45
C GLY A 144 -4.57 5.30 -7.55
N SER A 145 -4.18 6.49 -7.08
CA SER A 145 -2.78 6.95 -7.07
C SER A 145 -2.17 6.87 -5.66
N TRP A 146 -2.09 5.66 -5.09
CA TRP A 146 -1.60 5.49 -3.71
C TRP A 146 -0.14 5.94 -3.50
N GLU A 147 0.70 5.95 -4.54
CA GLU A 147 2.11 6.40 -4.43
C GLU A 147 2.25 7.92 -4.40
N ILE A 148 1.31 8.67 -4.96
CA ILE A 148 1.34 10.14 -4.91
C ILE A 148 0.83 10.67 -3.57
N MET A 149 -0.03 9.89 -2.91
CA MET A 149 -0.66 10.22 -1.63
C MET A 149 0.33 10.71 -0.57
N PRO A 150 1.39 9.96 -0.18
CA PRO A 150 2.31 10.41 0.86
C PRO A 150 3.11 11.66 0.47
N HIS A 151 3.37 11.88 -0.83
CA HIS A 151 4.03 13.10 -1.31
C HIS A 151 3.11 14.32 -1.16
N CYS A 152 1.88 14.22 -1.66
CA CYS A 152 0.90 15.30 -1.60
C CYS A 152 0.52 15.65 -0.15
N PHE A 153 0.35 14.64 0.71
CA PHE A 153 0.06 14.85 2.12
C PHE A 153 1.22 15.56 2.83
N ALA A 154 2.47 15.14 2.57
CA ALA A 154 3.66 15.76 3.17
C ALA A 154 3.82 17.25 2.79
N LEU A 155 3.48 17.60 1.55
CA LEU A 155 3.50 19.00 1.09
C LEU A 155 2.40 19.87 1.71
N TRP A 156 1.24 19.27 2.00
CA TRP A 156 0.11 19.95 2.63
C TRP A 156 0.34 20.16 4.13
N HIS A 157 0.74 19.11 4.85
CA HIS A 157 0.90 19.14 6.31
C HIS A 157 2.35 18.93 6.75
N LYS A 158 2.75 17.69 6.98
CA LYS A 158 4.12 17.31 7.37
C LYS A 158 4.46 15.92 6.84
N PRO A 159 5.74 15.60 6.68
CA PRO A 159 6.15 14.26 6.27
C PRO A 159 5.64 13.19 7.24
N LEU A 160 5.26 12.04 6.69
CA LEU A 160 4.73 10.89 7.44
C LEU A 160 5.68 9.69 7.36
N HIS A 161 5.39 8.67 8.17
CA HIS A 161 6.09 7.39 8.10
C HIS A 161 5.33 6.39 7.24
N ILE A 162 6.01 5.69 6.33
CA ILE A 162 5.41 4.74 5.39
C ILE A 162 5.87 3.33 5.75
N VAL A 163 4.93 2.43 5.99
CA VAL A 163 5.24 1.01 6.21
C VAL A 163 5.18 0.28 4.88
N ALA A 164 6.31 -0.25 4.44
CA ALA A 164 6.41 -1.00 3.19
C ALA A 164 7.32 -2.22 3.33
N ARG A 165 6.93 -3.31 2.66
CA ARG A 165 7.86 -4.41 2.38
C ARG A 165 8.78 -3.97 1.23
N PRO A 166 10.09 -4.23 1.32
CA PRO A 166 10.98 -4.06 0.17
C PRO A 166 10.47 -4.85 -1.04
N LEU A 167 10.59 -4.26 -2.23
CA LEU A 167 10.33 -4.97 -3.48
C LEU A 167 11.40 -6.04 -3.71
N ASP A 168 11.05 -7.09 -4.46
CA ASP A 168 11.98 -8.20 -4.73
C ASP A 168 13.14 -7.78 -5.65
N SER A 169 12.98 -6.68 -6.41
CA SER A 169 14.05 -6.06 -7.19
C SER A 169 14.62 -4.85 -6.44
N ASP A 170 15.89 -4.93 -6.06
CA ASP A 170 16.63 -3.83 -5.39
C ASP A 170 16.58 -2.50 -6.15
N ILE A 171 16.57 -2.57 -7.49
CA ILE A 171 16.56 -1.37 -8.34
C ILE A 171 15.19 -0.70 -8.26
N LEU A 172 14.12 -1.47 -8.40
CA LEU A 172 12.75 -0.96 -8.26
C LEU A 172 12.50 -0.48 -6.83
N ASP A 173 12.98 -1.22 -5.83
CA ASP A 173 12.89 -0.82 -4.42
C ASP A 173 13.58 0.53 -4.17
N GLY A 174 14.77 0.74 -4.73
CA GLY A 174 15.51 1.98 -4.63
C GLY A 174 14.77 3.17 -5.27
N ILE A 175 14.16 2.96 -6.44
CA ILE A 175 13.40 4.01 -7.15
C ILE A 175 12.11 4.37 -6.40
N VAL A 176 11.35 3.35 -5.99
CA VAL A 176 10.12 3.55 -5.22
C VAL A 176 10.44 4.22 -3.89
N SER A 177 11.53 3.82 -3.23
CA SER A 177 12.00 4.44 -1.99
C SER A 177 12.39 5.90 -2.20
N TYR A 178 13.16 6.22 -3.25
CA TYR A 178 13.52 7.59 -3.60
C TYR A 178 12.29 8.50 -3.73
N PHE A 179 11.24 8.03 -4.40
CA PHE A 179 10.02 8.81 -4.57
C PHE A 179 9.22 8.95 -3.29
N ARG A 180 9.09 7.86 -2.52
CA ARG A 180 8.39 7.88 -1.24
C ARG A 180 9.05 8.85 -0.26
N THR A 181 10.38 8.94 -0.24
CA THR A 181 11.13 9.86 0.65
C THR A 181 11.36 11.25 0.06
N TYR A 182 10.93 11.52 -1.17
CA TYR A 182 11.22 12.78 -1.89
C TYR A 182 10.76 14.04 -1.14
N SER A 183 9.63 13.97 -0.43
CA SER A 183 9.11 15.05 0.42
C SER A 183 9.43 14.89 1.91
N GLY A 184 10.50 14.16 2.23
CA GLY A 184 10.96 13.96 3.62
C GLY A 184 10.24 12.85 4.38
N ASN A 185 9.35 12.08 3.74
CA ASN A 185 8.73 10.93 4.39
C ASN A 185 9.80 9.88 4.74
N ARG A 186 9.50 9.05 5.74
CA ARG A 186 10.43 8.03 6.23
C ARG A 186 9.85 6.64 6.01
N ILE A 187 10.65 5.72 5.47
CA ILE A 187 10.21 4.34 5.23
C ILE A 187 10.59 3.48 6.44
N ILE A 188 9.60 2.84 7.04
CA ILE A 188 9.79 1.85 8.08
C ILE A 188 10.02 0.50 7.41
N LYS A 189 11.25 -0.03 7.52
CA LYS A 189 11.58 -1.37 7.03
C LYS A 189 10.91 -2.45 7.89
N LYS A 190 10.59 -3.59 7.29
CA LYS A 190 9.79 -4.67 7.89
C LYS A 190 10.34 -5.25 9.20
N LYS A 191 11.67 -5.27 9.40
CA LYS A 191 12.29 -5.77 10.65
C LYS A 191 11.90 -4.83 11.79
N ASN A 192 11.21 -5.36 12.81
CA ASN A 192 10.69 -4.58 13.95
C ASN A 192 9.73 -3.44 13.56
N ALA A 193 9.04 -3.57 12.41
CA ALA A 193 8.10 -2.56 11.94
C ALA A 193 7.02 -2.25 12.99
N LEU A 194 6.47 -3.28 13.65
CA LEU A 194 5.43 -3.11 14.67
C LEU A 194 5.89 -2.23 15.85
N LYS A 195 7.08 -2.50 16.41
CA LYS A 195 7.66 -1.71 17.51
C LYS A 195 7.88 -0.26 17.08
N SER A 196 8.35 -0.06 15.86
CA SER A 196 8.58 1.27 15.30
C SER A 196 7.26 2.03 15.10
N MET A 197 6.24 1.38 14.54
CA MET A 197 4.90 1.95 14.36
C MET A 197 4.28 2.38 15.70
N VAL A 198 4.36 1.53 16.73
CA VAL A 198 3.86 1.86 18.07
C VAL A 198 4.58 3.07 18.64
N LYS A 199 5.91 3.13 18.52
CA LYS A 199 6.70 4.28 19.00
C LYS A 199 6.29 5.59 18.30
N ILE A 200 6.12 5.55 16.98
CA ILE A 200 5.74 6.71 16.16
C ILE A 200 4.34 7.20 16.49
N LEU A 201 3.36 6.31 16.66
CA LEU A 201 2.01 6.74 17.02
C LEU A 201 1.95 7.30 18.44
N LYS A 202 2.68 6.70 19.39
CA LYS A 202 2.79 7.22 20.76
C LYS A 202 3.48 8.59 20.83
N SER A 203 4.30 8.98 19.85
CA SER A 203 4.84 10.34 19.74
C SER A 203 3.88 11.33 19.09
N GLY A 204 2.63 10.93 18.82
CA GLY A 204 1.62 11.78 18.18
C GLY A 204 1.81 11.96 16.68
N GLU A 205 2.69 11.17 16.05
CA GLU A 205 2.97 11.29 14.62
C GLU A 205 2.00 10.49 13.75
N ALA A 206 2.01 10.78 12.44
CA ALA A 206 1.18 10.11 11.45
C ALA A 206 1.98 9.04 10.70
N LEU A 207 1.35 7.91 10.41
CA LEU A 207 1.94 6.85 9.60
C LEU A 207 0.93 6.21 8.65
N GLY A 208 1.39 5.77 7.48
CA GLY A 208 0.57 5.13 6.46
C GLY A 208 0.93 3.67 6.23
N THR A 209 -0.09 2.83 6.02
CA THR A 209 0.05 1.42 5.63
C THR A 209 -1.00 1.01 4.60
N LEU A 210 -0.64 0.00 3.80
CA LEU A 210 -1.55 -0.71 2.90
C LEU A 210 -2.19 -1.89 3.65
N HIS A 211 -3.49 -2.11 3.49
CA HIS A 211 -4.24 -3.15 4.23
C HIS A 211 -5.12 -4.06 3.35
N ASP A 212 -5.01 -3.95 2.03
CA ASP A 212 -5.94 -4.53 1.06
C ASP A 212 -5.55 -5.92 0.54
N GLN A 213 -4.37 -6.44 0.90
CA GLN A 213 -3.87 -7.72 0.40
C GLN A 213 -4.22 -8.92 1.30
N ASN A 214 -4.29 -10.11 0.68
CA ASN A 214 -4.42 -11.37 1.41
C ASN A 214 -3.18 -11.64 2.27
N VAL A 215 -3.39 -11.92 3.55
CA VAL A 215 -2.33 -12.37 4.47
C VAL A 215 -2.42 -13.88 4.75
N LYS A 216 -1.37 -14.44 5.36
CA LYS A 216 -1.42 -15.82 5.86
C LYS A 216 -2.42 -15.90 7.01
N ARG A 217 -3.04 -17.06 7.22
CA ARG A 217 -4.01 -17.30 8.31
C ARG A 217 -3.50 -16.90 9.71
N ARG A 218 -2.19 -16.94 9.95
CA ARG A 218 -1.58 -16.58 11.24
C ARG A 218 -1.41 -15.05 11.44
N GLU A 219 -1.56 -14.27 10.38
CA GLU A 219 -1.30 -12.84 10.30
C GLU A 219 -2.60 -12.02 10.11
N GLY A 220 -3.76 -12.69 10.09
CA GLY A 220 -5.04 -12.05 9.81
C GLY A 220 -6.25 -12.82 10.34
N ILE A 221 -7.40 -12.16 10.24
CA ILE A 221 -8.72 -12.68 10.58
C ILE A 221 -9.63 -12.68 9.34
N PHE A 222 -10.71 -13.45 9.36
CA PHE A 222 -11.69 -13.44 8.28
C PHE A 222 -12.73 -12.35 8.52
N VAL A 223 -12.88 -11.49 7.52
CA VAL A 223 -13.88 -10.40 7.47
C VAL A 223 -14.62 -10.47 6.15
N ASP A 224 -15.84 -9.95 6.11
CA ASP A 224 -16.63 -9.87 4.89
C ASP A 224 -16.06 -8.81 3.95
N PHE A 225 -15.79 -9.21 2.71
CA PHE A 225 -15.36 -8.33 1.63
C PHE A 225 -16.04 -8.75 0.33
N PHE A 226 -16.97 -7.92 -0.15
CA PHE A 226 -17.87 -8.23 -1.27
C PHE A 226 -18.71 -9.49 -1.04
N GLY A 227 -19.25 -9.66 0.18
CA GLY A 227 -20.08 -10.82 0.53
C GLY A 227 -19.30 -12.13 0.58
N LYS A 228 -17.98 -12.07 0.76
CA LYS A 228 -17.06 -13.22 0.79
C LYS A 228 -16.04 -13.04 1.91
N GLU A 229 -15.77 -14.14 2.63
CA GLU A 229 -14.73 -14.15 3.66
C GLU A 229 -13.33 -13.94 3.05
N ALA A 230 -12.67 -12.87 3.49
CA ALA A 230 -11.31 -12.53 3.10
C ALA A 230 -10.40 -12.50 4.33
N CYS A 231 -9.23 -13.15 4.23
CA CYS A 231 -8.23 -13.11 5.31
C CYS A 231 -7.47 -11.77 5.24
N THR A 232 -7.73 -10.91 6.22
CA THR A 232 -7.25 -9.52 6.28
C THR A 232 -6.37 -9.33 7.51
N SER A 233 -5.30 -8.54 7.39
CA SER A 233 -4.38 -8.32 8.51
C SER A 233 -5.09 -7.63 9.67
N PHE A 234 -4.93 -8.19 10.87
CA PHE A 234 -5.37 -7.56 12.12
C PHE A 234 -4.38 -6.49 12.62
N ALA A 235 -3.22 -6.33 11.97
CA ALA A 235 -2.14 -5.49 12.48
C ALA A 235 -2.56 -4.02 12.69
N PRO A 236 -3.28 -3.35 11.76
CA PRO A 236 -3.76 -2.00 12.00
C PRO A 236 -4.61 -1.87 13.27
N ALA A 237 -5.53 -2.82 13.49
CA ALA A 237 -6.39 -2.82 14.67
C ALA A 237 -5.60 -3.03 15.98
N ILE A 238 -4.67 -3.99 16.01
CA ILE A 238 -3.81 -4.21 17.17
C ILE A 238 -2.99 -2.96 17.51
N ILE A 239 -2.46 -2.29 16.49
CA ILE A 239 -1.63 -1.09 16.68
C ILE A 239 -2.48 0.05 17.23
N ALA A 240 -3.65 0.30 16.66
CA ALA A 240 -4.55 1.34 17.15
C ALA A 240 -4.96 1.08 18.60
N ILE A 241 -5.38 -0.14 18.96
CA ILE A 241 -5.73 -0.48 20.35
C ILE A 241 -4.55 -0.25 21.31
N ARG A 242 -3.31 -0.56 20.91
CA ARG A 242 -2.10 -0.36 21.75
C ARG A 242 -1.67 1.10 21.91
N THR A 243 -2.12 1.98 21.01
CA THR A 243 -1.64 3.36 20.92
C THR A 243 -2.75 4.39 21.13
N GLU A 244 -4.01 3.95 21.12
CA GLU A 244 -5.23 4.76 21.06
C GLU A 244 -5.28 5.69 19.83
N ALA A 245 -4.42 5.45 18.84
CA ALA A 245 -4.35 6.21 17.60
C ALA A 245 -5.66 6.06 16.82
N ALA A 246 -6.10 7.16 16.21
CA ALA A 246 -7.19 7.10 15.23
C ALA A 246 -6.71 6.36 13.98
N ILE A 247 -7.54 5.47 13.44
CA ILE A 247 -7.33 4.92 12.09
C ILE A 247 -8.17 5.72 11.11
N ILE A 248 -7.55 6.27 10.07
CA ILE A 248 -8.25 6.98 9.00
C ILE A 248 -8.10 6.19 7.70
N PRO A 249 -9.16 5.58 7.16
CA PRO A 249 -9.15 5.11 5.79
C PRO A 249 -8.94 6.31 4.85
N ILE A 250 -7.98 6.19 3.93
CA ILE A 250 -7.63 7.27 3.02
C ILE A 250 -7.42 6.73 1.61
N TYR A 251 -7.95 7.41 0.61
CA TYR A 251 -7.86 6.99 -0.79
C TYR A 251 -7.55 8.16 -1.70
N THR A 252 -6.65 7.95 -2.67
CA THR A 252 -6.35 8.97 -3.69
C THR A 252 -7.00 8.57 -5.01
N VAL A 253 -8.22 9.02 -5.23
CA VAL A 253 -8.99 8.78 -6.45
C VAL A 253 -8.38 9.56 -7.60
N ARG A 254 -8.22 8.93 -8.77
CA ARG A 254 -7.85 9.59 -10.01
C ARG A 254 -9.11 10.04 -10.75
N GLU A 255 -9.27 11.33 -10.98
CA GLU A 255 -10.41 11.90 -11.71
C GLU A 255 -10.03 12.40 -13.11
N GLY A 256 -8.75 12.39 -13.45
CA GLY A 256 -8.28 12.77 -14.78
C GLY A 256 -6.76 12.72 -14.90
N LYS A 257 -6.25 13.31 -15.99
CA LYS A 257 -4.80 13.39 -16.24
C LYS A 257 -4.15 14.30 -15.18
N ASN A 258 -3.40 13.70 -14.26
CA ASN A 258 -2.78 14.37 -13.12
C ASN A 258 -3.78 15.15 -12.22
N LYS A 259 -5.02 14.68 -12.12
CA LYS A 259 -6.05 15.26 -11.26
C LYS A 259 -6.51 14.20 -10.26
N PHE A 260 -6.36 14.52 -8.98
CA PHE A 260 -6.58 13.59 -7.88
C PHE A 260 -7.51 14.19 -6.84
N VAL A 261 -8.26 13.31 -6.17
CA VAL A 261 -8.99 13.64 -4.95
C VAL A 261 -8.50 12.73 -3.84
N MET A 262 -7.89 13.32 -2.81
CA MET A 262 -7.56 12.61 -1.59
C MET A 262 -8.77 12.65 -0.66
N LYS A 263 -9.43 11.50 -0.52
CA LYS A 263 -10.61 11.32 0.32
C LYS A 263 -10.18 10.73 1.64
N LEU A 264 -10.48 11.42 2.73
CA LEU A 264 -10.35 10.90 4.08
C LEU A 264 -11.73 10.42 4.53
N GLU A 265 -11.79 9.20 5.04
CA GLU A 265 -13.01 8.63 5.60
C GLU A 265 -13.08 8.90 7.11
N LYS A 266 -14.27 8.72 7.69
CA LYS A 266 -14.49 8.96 9.11
C LYS A 266 -13.47 8.17 9.97
N PRO A 267 -12.82 8.80 10.95
CA PRO A 267 -11.84 8.12 11.79
C PRO A 267 -12.47 6.98 12.59
N ILE A 268 -11.80 5.83 12.61
CA ILE A 268 -12.11 4.71 13.50
C ILE A 268 -11.28 4.89 14.76
N ILE A 269 -11.95 5.20 15.86
CA ILE A 269 -11.32 5.33 17.19
C ILE A 269 -11.44 3.98 17.89
N PRO A 270 -10.33 3.36 18.32
CA PRO A 270 -10.40 2.08 19.03
C PRO A 270 -11.11 2.27 20.38
N ASN A 271 -12.12 1.45 20.65
CA ASN A 271 -12.75 1.36 21.96
C ASN A 271 -11.98 0.34 22.82
N THR A 272 -11.27 0.83 23.83
CA THR A 272 -10.44 0.01 24.73
C THR A 272 -11.22 -0.71 25.83
N ASP A 273 -12.48 -0.34 26.04
CA ASP A 273 -13.37 -0.96 27.04
C ASP A 273 -14.02 -2.24 26.49
N ASN A 274 -14.11 -2.35 25.16
CA ASN A 274 -14.58 -3.56 24.49
C ASN A 274 -13.64 -4.74 24.73
N ASN A 275 -14.20 -5.97 24.59
CA ASN A 275 -13.37 -7.14 24.44
C ASN A 275 -12.39 -6.93 23.27
N ARG A 276 -11.09 -7.07 23.56
CA ARG A 276 -10.02 -6.77 22.61
C ARG A 276 -10.16 -7.52 21.28
N ASP A 277 -10.57 -8.78 21.31
CA ASP A 277 -10.67 -9.59 20.10
C ASP A 277 -11.88 -9.13 19.25
N ASP A 278 -13.00 -8.77 19.89
CA ASP A 278 -14.18 -8.20 19.20
C ASP A 278 -13.87 -6.83 18.59
N GLU A 279 -13.11 -6.00 19.29
CA GLU A 279 -12.67 -4.70 18.80
C GLU A 279 -11.76 -4.84 17.56
N ILE A 280 -10.84 -5.82 17.58
CA ILE A 280 -10.00 -6.14 16.43
C ILE A 280 -10.86 -6.52 15.22
N PHE A 281 -11.89 -7.34 15.41
CA PHE A 281 -12.81 -7.70 14.34
C PHE A 281 -13.57 -6.48 13.81
N LYS A 282 -14.18 -5.68 14.70
CA LYS A 282 -14.94 -4.47 14.33
C LYS A 282 -14.11 -3.51 13.49
N ILE A 283 -12.89 -3.17 13.95
CA ILE A 283 -11.98 -2.27 13.24
C ILE A 283 -11.59 -2.84 11.87
N THR A 284 -11.19 -4.12 11.81
CA THR A 284 -10.75 -4.76 10.57
C THR A 284 -11.90 -4.85 9.56
N GLN A 285 -13.12 -5.13 10.02
CA GLN A 285 -14.32 -5.16 9.19
C GLN A 285 -14.68 -3.76 8.67
N ALA A 286 -14.60 -2.73 9.52
CA ALA A 286 -14.87 -1.35 9.12
C ALA A 286 -13.88 -0.84 8.06
N LEU A 287 -12.58 -1.10 8.24
CA LEU A 287 -11.55 -0.83 7.23
C LEU A 287 -11.85 -1.52 5.90
N THR A 288 -12.21 -2.80 5.97
CA THR A 288 -12.51 -3.61 4.78
C THR A 288 -13.77 -3.11 4.06
N LYS A 289 -14.79 -2.65 4.80
CA LYS A 289 -16.01 -2.06 4.22
C LYS A 289 -15.76 -0.69 3.60
N SER A 290 -14.93 0.14 4.22
CA SER A 290 -14.49 1.41 3.64
C SER A 290 -13.78 1.19 2.30
N LEU A 291 -12.88 0.20 2.24
CA LEU A 291 -12.22 -0.19 0.99
C LEU A 291 -13.23 -0.76 -0.03
N GLU A 292 -14.18 -1.59 0.39
CA GLU A 292 -15.23 -2.11 -0.49
C GLU A 292 -16.04 -0.98 -1.13
N ALA A 293 -16.45 0.02 -0.33
CA ALA A 293 -17.26 1.14 -0.80
C ALA A 293 -16.53 1.98 -1.87
N ILE A 294 -15.25 2.30 -1.67
CA ILE A 294 -14.50 3.08 -2.65
C ILE A 294 -14.22 2.28 -3.94
N ILE A 295 -13.99 0.97 -3.82
CA ILE A 295 -13.82 0.08 -4.99
C ILE A 295 -15.13 -0.02 -5.77
N ARG A 296 -16.28 -0.14 -5.11
CA ARG A 296 -17.58 -0.15 -5.79
C ARG A 296 -17.82 1.12 -6.60
N LYS A 297 -17.40 2.27 -6.08
CA LYS A 297 -17.51 3.55 -6.79
C LYS A 297 -16.53 3.68 -7.97
N TYR A 298 -15.34 3.09 -7.86
CA TYR A 298 -14.30 3.17 -8.89
C TYR A 298 -13.64 1.80 -9.15
N PRO A 299 -14.37 0.84 -9.74
CA PRO A 299 -13.91 -0.54 -9.86
C PRO A 299 -12.61 -0.65 -10.66
N GLY A 300 -12.39 0.22 -11.65
CA GLY A 300 -11.16 0.24 -12.44
C GLY A 300 -9.90 0.71 -11.70
N GLN A 301 -9.99 1.25 -10.48
CA GLN A 301 -8.83 1.87 -9.82
C GLN A 301 -8.18 0.99 -8.76
N TRP A 302 -8.72 -0.19 -8.47
CA TRP A 302 -8.09 -1.13 -7.54
C TRP A 302 -7.21 -2.15 -8.26
N PHE A 303 -6.18 -2.64 -7.58
CA PHE A 303 -5.24 -3.63 -8.10
C PHE A 303 -5.86 -5.05 -8.10
N TRP A 304 -6.67 -5.39 -9.12
CA TRP A 304 -7.45 -6.63 -9.17
C TRP A 304 -6.62 -7.90 -9.48
N VAL A 305 -5.35 -7.78 -9.84
CA VAL A 305 -4.52 -8.92 -10.29
C VAL A 305 -3.98 -9.77 -9.13
N HIS A 306 -4.16 -9.38 -7.88
CA HIS A 306 -3.73 -10.19 -6.73
C HIS A 306 -4.75 -11.26 -6.36
N ARG A 307 -4.32 -12.28 -5.61
CA ARG A 307 -5.20 -13.37 -5.15
C ARG A 307 -5.86 -13.01 -3.81
N ARG A 308 -6.83 -12.07 -3.82
CA ARG A 308 -7.42 -11.48 -2.60
C ARG A 308 -8.05 -12.50 -1.65
N TRP A 309 -8.72 -13.50 -2.20
CA TRP A 309 -9.42 -14.56 -1.46
C TRP A 309 -8.65 -15.90 -1.48
N LYS A 310 -7.31 -15.86 -1.56
CA LYS A 310 -6.47 -17.07 -1.62
C LYS A 310 -6.58 -17.90 -0.34
N THR A 311 -6.51 -17.26 0.82
CA THR A 311 -6.62 -17.94 2.11
C THR A 311 -8.08 -18.15 2.44
N LYS A 312 -8.49 -19.41 2.66
CA LYS A 312 -9.88 -19.81 2.92
C LYS A 312 -10.07 -20.26 4.37
N PRO A 313 -11.28 -20.15 4.94
CA PRO A 313 -11.61 -20.79 6.21
C PRO A 313 -11.46 -22.32 6.11
N LYS A 314 -11.22 -23.01 7.23
CA LYS A 314 -11.30 -24.46 7.26
C LYS A 314 -12.79 -24.88 7.24
N LYS A 315 -13.12 -25.99 6.57
CA LYS A 315 -14.50 -26.48 6.43
C LYS A 315 -15.22 -26.67 7.77
N ASN A 316 -14.51 -27.07 8.82
CA ASN A 316 -15.08 -27.39 10.14
C ASN A 316 -14.82 -26.30 11.20
N GLU A 317 -14.36 -25.10 10.81
CA GLU A 317 -14.19 -24.01 11.78
C GLU A 317 -15.50 -23.27 12.01
N THR A 318 -15.86 -23.10 13.28
CA THR A 318 -17.00 -22.26 13.69
C THR A 318 -16.75 -20.80 13.35
N GLU A 319 -17.81 -20.01 13.25
CA GLU A 319 -17.69 -18.58 12.99
C GLU A 319 -16.81 -17.85 14.02
N LYS A 320 -16.95 -18.21 15.30
CA LYS A 320 -16.09 -17.73 16.38
C LYS A 320 -14.63 -18.10 16.15
N GLU A 321 -14.34 -19.30 15.67
CA GLU A 321 -12.95 -19.70 15.35
C GLU A 321 -12.37 -18.90 14.17
N ARG A 322 -13.17 -18.65 13.12
CA ARG A 322 -12.73 -17.85 11.97
C ARG A 322 -12.40 -16.41 12.34
N ARG A 323 -13.16 -15.84 13.29
CA ARG A 323 -12.94 -14.51 13.84
C ARG A 323 -11.76 -14.46 14.84
N MET A 324 -11.50 -15.53 15.60
CA MET A 324 -10.75 -15.40 16.88
C MET A 324 -9.52 -16.31 17.09
N ARG A 325 -9.30 -17.37 16.30
CA ARG A 325 -8.47 -18.51 16.78
C ARG A 325 -6.97 -18.25 17.04
N LYS A 326 -6.36 -17.11 16.66
CA LYS A 326 -4.88 -16.95 16.75
C LYS A 326 -4.32 -15.57 17.15
N ILE A 327 -5.13 -14.63 17.62
CA ILE A 327 -4.61 -13.37 18.20
C ILE A 327 -3.75 -13.66 19.44
N ARG A 328 -4.18 -14.63 20.28
CA ARG A 328 -3.50 -15.03 21.54
C ARG A 328 -2.09 -15.60 21.37
N ARG A 329 -1.80 -16.37 20.30
CA ARG A 329 -0.46 -16.97 20.09
C ARG A 329 0.58 -15.95 19.62
N HIS A 330 0.18 -14.97 18.80
CA HIS A 330 1.08 -13.91 18.35
C HIS A 330 1.42 -12.97 19.51
N ILE A 331 0.42 -12.61 20.32
CA ILE A 331 0.61 -11.79 21.52
C ILE A 331 1.49 -12.49 22.57
N ASN A 332 1.30 -13.79 22.81
CA ASN A 332 2.11 -14.53 23.79
C ASN A 332 3.55 -14.75 23.32
N ALA A 333 3.80 -14.81 22.01
CA ALA A 333 5.15 -14.86 21.46
C ALA A 333 5.86 -13.49 21.56
N GLU A 334 5.13 -12.39 21.40
CA GLU A 334 5.68 -11.03 21.58
C GLU A 334 5.94 -10.70 23.06
N LYS A 335 5.07 -11.13 23.99
CA LYS A 335 5.29 -10.97 25.45
C LYS A 335 6.54 -11.70 25.97
N ARG A 336 7.05 -12.69 25.22
CA ARG A 336 8.29 -13.41 25.54
C ARG A 336 9.55 -12.73 24.97
N GLN A 337 9.39 -11.66 24.19
CA GLN A 337 10.47 -10.89 23.55
C GLN A 337 10.52 -9.41 23.98
N SER A 338 9.58 -8.98 24.82
CA SER A 338 9.58 -7.72 25.58
C SER A 338 10.05 -7.99 26.99
#